data_AF-A0A6N6PZ67-F1
#
_entry.id   AF-A0A6N6PZ67-F1
#
_cell.length_a   1.000
_cell.length_b   1.000
_cell.length_c   1.000
_cell.angle_alpha   90.00
_cell.angle_beta   90.00
_cell.angle_gamma   90.00
#
_symmetry.space_group_name_H-M   'P 1'
#
loop_
_entity.id
_entity.type
_entity.pdbx_description
1 polymer ?
#
loop_
_entity_poly.entity_id
_entity_poly.type
_entity_poly.pdbx_seq_one_letter_code
_entity_poly.pdbx_strand_id
1 'polypeptide(L)' 'MTKTLIYHDVPKSGLKAITLDLRADGYQVSSQVEDDGEYTVTGTKEVPDSASPAKAASGTGVLPKKTKKKTGK' A
#
# COMPACT_ATOMS: atom_id res chain seq x y z
N MET A 1 10.86 -6.39 8.27
CA MET A 1 11.73 -5.43 7.56
C MET A 1 10.90 -4.64 6.53
N THR A 2 11.33 -3.48 6.06
CA THR A 2 10.65 -2.76 4.96
C THR A 2 11.36 -3.02 3.64
N LYS A 3 10.59 -3.31 2.59
CA LYS A 3 11.08 -3.48 1.22
C LYS A 3 10.71 -2.24 0.42
N THR A 4 11.71 -1.51 -0.05
CA THR A 4 11.53 -0.32 -0.88
C THR A 4 12.06 -0.58 -2.29
N LEU A 5 11.27 -0.24 -3.30
CA LEU A 5 11.60 -0.27 -4.72
C LEU A 5 11.53 1.15 -5.26
N ILE A 6 12.53 1.56 -6.05
CA ILE A 6 12.61 2.90 -6.63
C ILE A 6 12.87 2.73 -8.12
N TYR A 7 12.02 3.35 -8.95
CA TYR A 7 12.15 3.41 -10.40
C TYR A 7 12.39 4.87 -10.78
N HIS A 8 13.52 5.14 -11.43
CA HIS A 8 13.85 6.44 -12.02
C HIS A 8 13.50 6.44 -13.51
N ASP A 9 13.50 7.62 -14.13
CA ASP A 9 13.36 7.75 -15.59
C ASP A 9 12.05 7.13 -16.12
N VAL A 10 10.98 7.21 -15.31
CA VAL A 10 9.71 6.58 -15.68
C VAL A 10 8.95 7.54 -16.60
N PRO A 11 8.72 7.18 -17.88
CA PRO A 11 7.93 8.02 -18.76
C PRO A 11 6.47 8.02 -18.30
N LYS A 12 5.76 9.12 -18.56
CA LYS A 12 4.32 9.26 -18.20
C LYS A 12 3.44 8.09 -18.65
N SER A 13 3.75 7.52 -19.81
CA SER A 13 3.05 6.36 -20.38
C SER A 13 3.24 5.09 -19.54
N GLY A 14 4.42 4.91 -18.93
CA GLY A 14 4.76 3.77 -18.08
C GLY A 14 4.39 3.96 -16.60
N LEU A 15 4.31 5.23 -16.14
CA LEU A 15 3.99 5.60 -14.75
C LEU A 15 2.75 4.87 -14.22
N LYS A 16 1.67 4.87 -15.01
CA LYS A 16 0.38 4.30 -14.62
C LYS A 16 0.44 2.78 -14.49
N ALA A 17 1.20 2.11 -15.37
CA ALA A 17 1.37 0.66 -15.34
C ALA A 17 2.19 0.23 -14.11
N ILE A 18 3.33 0.89 -13.86
CA ILE A 18 4.20 0.59 -12.71
C ILE A 18 3.47 0.85 -11.39
N THR A 19 2.75 1.96 -11.30
CA THR A 19 1.95 2.30 -10.11
C THR A 19 0.85 1.27 -9.84
N LEU A 20 0.18 0.79 -10.89
CA LEU A 20 -0.87 -0.21 -10.77
C LEU A 20 -0.30 -1.56 -10.31
N ASP A 21 0.81 -1.98 -10.90
CA ASP A 21 1.50 -3.24 -10.61
C ASP A 21 1.99 -3.29 -9.16
N LEU A 22 2.71 -2.25 -8.72
CA LEU A 22 3.18 -2.11 -7.34
C LEU A 22 2.01 -2.11 -6.34
N ARG A 23 0.92 -1.40 -6.65
CA ARG A 23 -0.26 -1.36 -5.79
C ARG A 23 -0.99 -2.70 -5.75
N ALA A 24 -1.00 -3.46 -6.85
CA ALA A 24 -1.55 -4.80 -6.91
C ALA A 24 -0.74 -5.79 -6.07
N ASP A 25 0.59 -5.62 -6.03
CA ASP A 25 1.47 -6.39 -5.13
C ASP A 25 1.39 -5.91 -3.66
N GLY A 26 0.66 -4.81 -3.39
CA GLY A 26 0.44 -4.30 -2.04
C GLY A 26 1.53 -3.36 -1.54
N TYR A 27 2.35 -2.79 -2.43
CA TYR A 27 3.22 -1.67 -2.11
C TYR A 27 2.41 -0.37 -1.98
N GLN A 28 2.80 0.47 -1.04
CA GLN A 28 2.43 1.88 -1.06
C GLN A 28 3.29 2.61 -2.08
N VAL A 29 2.66 3.19 -3.09
CA VAL A 29 3.35 3.87 -4.19
C VAL A 29 3.27 5.37 -4.03
N SER A 30 4.41 6.06 -4.21
CA SER A 30 4.52 7.50 -4.34
C SER A 30 5.23 7.84 -5.65
N SER A 31 4.79 8.89 -6.34
CA SER A 31 5.41 9.34 -7.59
C SER A 31 5.78 10.81 -7.48
N GLN A 32 6.99 11.15 -7.88
CA GLN A 32 7.49 12.52 -7.95
C GLN A 32 7.83 12.84 -9.41
N VAL A 33 7.41 14.01 -9.89
CA VAL A 33 7.83 14.52 -11.20
C VAL A 33 9.19 15.17 -11.07
N GLU A 34 10.08 14.90 -12.01
CA GLU A 34 11.42 15.49 -12.10
C GLU A 34 11.44 16.63 -13.13
N ASP A 35 12.44 17.51 -13.02
CA ASP A 35 12.57 18.69 -13.89
C ASP A 35 12.70 18.34 -15.39
N ASP A 36 13.20 17.14 -15.72
CA ASP A 36 13.29 16.64 -17.10
C ASP A 36 11.94 16.17 -17.70
N GLY A 37 10.85 16.23 -16.92
CA GLY A 37 9.51 15.79 -17.36
C GLY A 37 9.25 14.29 -17.16
N GLU A 38 10.18 13.62 -16.50
CA GLU A 38 10.12 12.21 -16.12
C GLU A 38 9.59 12.04 -14.71
N TYR A 39 9.34 10.79 -14.32
CA TYR A 39 8.82 10.48 -12.99
C TYR A 39 9.75 9.52 -12.25
N THR A 40 9.99 9.82 -10.99
CA THR A 40 10.54 8.85 -10.03
C THR A 40 9.39 8.22 -9.26
N VAL A 41 9.32 6.88 -9.25
CA VAL A 41 8.28 6.09 -8.60
C VAL A 41 8.88 5.26 -7.47
N THR A 42 8.37 5.45 -6.26
CA THR A 42 8.82 4.75 -5.06
C THR A 42 7.70 3.87 -4.53
N GLY A 43 7.93 2.55 -4.49
CA GLY A 43 7.06 1.56 -3.88
C GLY A 43 7.63 1.07 -2.54
N THR A 44 6.89 1.22 -1.45
CA THR A 44 7.29 0.74 -0.11
C THR A 44 6.30 -0.30 0.39
N LYS A 45 6.78 -1.49 0.76
CA LYS A 45 5.97 -2.57 1.34
C LYS A 45 6.57 -3.00 2.66
N GLU A 46 5.72 -3.10 3.67
CA GLU A 46 6.11 -3.71 4.93
C GLU A 46 6.11 -5.22 4.72
N VAL A 47 7.30 -5.83 4.73
CA VAL A 47 7.42 -7.28 4.68
C VAL A 47 7.52 -7.78 6.12
N PRO A 48 6.53 -8.54 6.62
CA PRO A 48 6.70 -9.20 7.90
C PRO A 48 7.94 -10.07 7.81
N ASP A 49 8.80 -9.98 8.82
CA ASP A 49 10.05 -10.72 8.93
C ASP A 49 9.74 -12.21 9.08
N SER A 50 9.40 -12.87 7.98
CA SER A 50 9.14 -14.31 7.93
C SER A 50 10.22 -14.99 7.12
N ALA A 51 11.44 -14.91 7.67
CA ALA A 51 12.32 -16.08 7.74
C ALA A 51 12.03 -16.89 9.02
N SER A 52 10.76 -17.00 9.42
CA SER A 52 10.31 -17.93 10.45
C SER A 52 8.91 -18.42 10.09
N PRO A 53 8.68 -19.74 9.93
CA PRO A 53 7.35 -20.31 9.71
C PRO A 53 6.54 -20.23 11.02
N ALA A 54 6.11 -19.04 11.41
CA ALA A 54 5.24 -18.84 12.56
C ALA A 54 3.80 -18.64 12.08
N LYS A 55 3.14 -19.79 11.86
CA LYS A 55 1.73 -20.06 12.17
C LYS A 55 0.82 -18.82 12.27
N ALA A 56 0.00 -18.66 11.22
CA ALA A 56 -1.23 -17.88 11.26
C ALA A 56 -1.99 -18.17 12.57
N ALA A 57 -2.02 -17.19 13.47
CA ALA A 57 -2.90 -17.20 14.62
C ALA A 57 -3.27 -15.78 14.99
N SER A 58 -4.59 -15.60 15.02
CA SER A 58 -5.33 -14.71 15.92
C SER A 58 -5.55 -13.29 15.47
N GLY A 59 -6.84 -12.98 15.25
CA GLY A 59 -7.29 -11.59 15.39
C GLY A 59 -8.66 -11.23 14.84
N THR A 60 -9.63 -12.15 14.68
CA THR A 60 -11.02 -11.74 14.44
C THR A 60 -11.85 -11.90 15.72
N GLY A 61 -11.57 -11.04 16.68
CA GLY A 61 -12.45 -10.78 17.83
C GLY A 61 -13.24 -9.49 17.59
N VAL A 62 -14.57 -9.64 17.45
CA VAL A 62 -15.68 -8.79 17.95
C VAL A 62 -15.46 -7.25 17.98
N LEU A 63 -16.29 -6.35 17.45
CA LEU A 63 -17.75 -6.21 17.50
C LEU A 63 -18.12 -4.92 16.71
N PRO A 64 -19.15 -4.88 15.84
CA PRO A 64 -19.56 -3.63 15.17
C PRO A 64 -20.52 -2.81 16.06
N LYS A 65 -20.15 -1.58 16.45
CA LYS A 65 -21.12 -0.61 17.00
C LYS A 65 -21.67 0.30 15.89
N LYS A 66 -22.72 -0.15 15.20
CA LYS A 66 -23.59 0.69 14.36
C LYS A 66 -24.81 1.18 15.17
N THR A 67 -24.93 2.52 15.23
CA THR A 67 -26.15 3.35 15.03
C THR A 67 -27.41 3.26 15.93
N LYS A 68 -27.80 4.45 16.46
CA LYS A 68 -29.14 5.09 16.58
C LYS A 68 -30.29 4.37 17.32
N LYS A 69 -30.87 5.05 18.32
CA LYS A 69 -32.35 5.16 18.47
C LYS A 69 -32.79 6.41 19.23
N LYS A 70 -33.75 7.10 18.62
CA LYS A 70 -34.52 8.27 19.07
C LYS A 70 -35.84 7.75 19.67
N THR A 71 -36.12 8.10 20.93
CA THR A 71 -37.45 8.01 21.59
C THR A 71 -37.28 8.79 22.91
N GLY A 72 -37.99 9.85 23.27
CA GLY A 72 -39.35 10.23 22.94
C GLY A 72 -40.29 9.78 24.06
N LYS A 73 -40.33 10.51 25.18
CA LYS A 73 -41.55 10.85 25.93
C LYS A 73 -41.22 11.90 27.00
#